data_AF-A0A1D2MJ68-F1
#
_entry.id   AF-A0A1D2MJ68-F1
#
_cell.length_a   1.000
_cell.length_b   1.000
_cell.length_c   1.000
_cell.angle_alpha   90.00
_cell.angle_beta   90.00
_cell.angle_gamma   90.00
#
_symmetry.space_group_name_H-M   'P 1'
#
loop_
_entity.id
_entity.type
_entity.pdbx_description
1 polymer ?
#
loop_
_entity_poly.entity_id
_entity_poly.type
_entity_poly.pdbx_seq_one_letter_code
_entity_poly.pdbx_strand_id
1 'polypeptide(L)'
;MTHRTVRVMIGSIWILPSFLSFTPIFLGIYTTQEYLEQRRQNPELCDFVPNTVYAVVSSSISFWIPAIVMIVMYSKIFREALRQKRALSSTSACLVLQHVNSTSRSANHRRSYRAEITQNVRLL
;
A
#
# COMPACT_ATOMS: atom_id res chain seq x y z
N MET A 1 -7.63 7.67 11.54
CA MET A 1 -7.61 8.75 10.54
C MET A 1 -8.65 9.78 10.94
N THR A 2 -8.27 11.03 11.22
CA THR A 2 -9.27 12.06 11.55
C THR A 2 -9.81 12.68 10.26
N HIS A 3 -11.08 13.09 10.24
CA HIS A 3 -11.69 13.76 9.09
C HIS A 3 -10.96 15.05 8.66
N ARG A 4 -10.16 15.63 9.57
CA ARG A 4 -9.28 16.78 9.26
C ARG A 4 -8.13 16.35 8.36
N THR A 5 -7.45 15.25 8.67
CA THR A 5 -6.34 14.73 7.87
C THR A 5 -6.77 14.36 6.46
N VAL A 6 -7.91 13.67 6.31
CA VAL A 6 -8.43 13.27 4.99
C VAL A 6 -8.77 14.50 4.13
N ARG A 7 -9.41 15.52 4.72
CA ARG A 7 -9.72 16.77 4.00
C ARG A 7 -8.47 17.51 3.54
N VAL A 8 -7.42 17.56 4.38
CA VAL A 8 -6.14 18.19 4.02
C VAL A 8 -5.46 17.41 2.89
N MET A 9 -5.45 16.08 2.94
CA MET A 9 -4.86 15.24 1.89
C MET A 9 -5.56 15.46 0.55
N ILE A 10 -6.90 15.38 0.53
CA ILE A 10 -7.69 15.62 -0.69
C ILE A 10 -7.48 17.04 -1.19
N GLY A 11 -7.55 18.06 -0.31
CA GLY A 11 -7.33 19.45 -0.68
C GLY A 11 -5.96 19.68 -1.31
N SER A 12 -4.91 19.12 -0.73
CA SER A 12 -3.54 19.26 -1.27
C SER A 12 -3.37 18.65 -2.66
N ILE A 13 -4.04 17.53 -2.94
CA ILE A 13 -4.01 16.86 -4.26
C ILE A 13 -4.67 17.70 -5.35
N TRP A 14 -5.65 18.53 -5.03
CA TRP A 14 -6.30 19.40 -6.02
C TRP A 14 -5.60 20.75 -6.12
N ILE A 15 -5.28 21.37 -4.97
CA ILE A 15 -4.72 22.71 -4.92
C ILE A 15 -3.31 22.75 -5.49
N LEU A 16 -2.45 21.76 -5.20
CA LEU A 16 -1.06 21.78 -5.65
C LEU A 16 -0.94 21.70 -7.19
N PRO A 17 -1.60 20.75 -7.89
CA PRO A 17 -1.58 20.72 -9.36
C PRO A 17 -2.25 21.95 -9.97
N SER A 18 -3.39 22.38 -9.43
CA SER A 18 -4.04 23.61 -9.92
C SER A 18 -3.09 24.81 -9.79
N PHE A 19 -2.49 25.04 -8.63
CA PHE A 19 -1.57 26.16 -8.44
C PHE A 19 -0.37 26.12 -9.39
N LEU A 20 0.18 24.94 -9.64
CA LEU A 20 1.31 24.75 -10.57
C LEU A 20 0.92 24.84 -12.04
N SER A 21 -0.32 24.54 -12.42
CA SER A 21 -0.78 24.78 -13.78
C SER A 21 -1.09 26.26 -13.98
N PHE A 22 -1.88 26.87 -13.09
CA PHE A 22 -2.31 28.25 -13.24
C PHE A 22 -1.14 29.24 -13.08
N THR A 23 -0.32 29.13 -12.03
CA THR A 23 0.69 30.17 -11.72
C THR A 23 1.73 30.40 -12.84
N PRO A 24 2.46 29.39 -13.34
CA PRO A 24 3.50 29.60 -14.35
C PRO A 24 2.94 29.87 -15.75
N ILE A 25 1.70 29.45 -16.06
CA ILE A 25 1.03 29.81 -17.32
C ILE A 25 0.67 31.29 -17.33
N PHE A 26 0.02 31.78 -16.26
CA PHE A 26 -0.41 33.18 -16.17
C PHE A 26 0.75 34.17 -16.01
N LEU A 27 1.86 33.74 -15.38
CA LEU A 27 3.07 34.55 -15.25
C LEU A 27 4.04 34.40 -16.44
N GLY A 28 3.76 33.51 -17.40
CA GLY A 28 4.60 33.28 -18.59
C GLY A 28 5.99 32.67 -18.31
N ILE A 29 6.26 32.24 -17.07
CA ILE A 29 7.57 31.73 -16.62
C ILE A 29 7.81 30.27 -17.04
N TYR A 30 6.81 29.63 -17.66
CA TYR A 30 6.94 28.25 -18.12
C TYR A 30 7.97 28.11 -19.25
N THR A 31 8.35 29.20 -19.93
CA THR A 31 9.26 29.23 -21.09
C THR A 31 10.17 30.47 -21.03
N THR A 32 11.29 30.44 -21.77
CA THR A 32 12.20 31.59 -21.92
C THR A 32 11.56 32.68 -22.80
N GLN A 33 11.86 33.96 -22.51
CA GLN A 33 11.33 35.11 -23.26
C GLN A 33 11.69 35.07 -24.76
N GLU A 34 12.92 34.65 -25.10
CA GLU A 34 13.33 34.48 -26.50
C GLU A 34 12.45 33.47 -27.26
N TYR A 35 12.07 32.37 -26.61
CA TYR A 35 11.21 31.36 -27.23
C TYR A 35 9.77 31.87 -27.40
N LEU A 36 9.28 32.72 -26.49
CA LEU A 36 7.98 33.38 -26.63
C LEU A 36 7.97 34.37 -27.80
N GLU A 37 9.04 35.13 -27.98
CA GLU A 37 9.19 36.05 -29.11
C GLU A 37 9.28 35.30 -30.44
N GLN A 38 10.04 34.20 -30.49
CA GLN A 38 10.13 33.34 -31.67
C GLN A 38 8.77 32.72 -32.03
N ARG A 39 7.99 32.28 -31.02
CA ARG A 39 6.62 31.78 -31.21
C ARG A 39 5.66 32.86 -31.68
N ARG A 40 5.81 34.09 -31.19
CA ARG A 40 5.01 35.24 -31.64
C ARG A 40 5.28 35.58 -33.10
N GLN A 41 6.52 35.40 -33.56
CA GLN A 41 6.91 35.62 -34.96
C GLN A 41 6.48 34.47 -35.88
N ASN A 42 6.31 33.26 -35.35
CA ASN A 42 5.93 32.06 -36.11
C ASN A 42 4.69 31.39 -35.49
N PRO A 43 3.50 31.98 -35.65
CA PRO A 43 2.27 31.48 -35.03
C PRO A 43 1.84 30.10 -35.55
N GLU A 44 2.34 29.68 -36.71
CA GLU A 44 2.08 28.37 -37.31
C GLU A 44 2.73 27.20 -36.54
N LEU A 45 3.70 27.47 -35.66
CA LEU A 45 4.45 26.46 -34.90
C LEU A 45 3.81 26.19 -33.52
N CYS A 46 3.17 25.04 -33.36
CA CYS A 46 2.48 24.64 -32.13
C CYS A 46 3.29 23.69 -31.25
N ASP A 47 4.48 24.10 -30.79
CA ASP A 47 5.32 23.29 -29.89
C ASP A 47 5.37 23.83 -28.46
N PHE A 48 5.11 22.96 -27.48
CA PHE A 48 5.21 23.31 -26.05
C PHE A 48 6.64 23.04 -25.55
N VAL A 49 7.47 24.09 -25.51
CA VAL A 49 8.84 24.02 -25.00
C VAL A 49 8.94 24.69 -23.63
N PRO A 50 8.87 23.92 -22.55
CA PRO A 50 9.08 24.44 -21.21
C PRO A 50 10.56 24.69 -20.91
N ASN A 51 10.87 25.66 -20.05
CA ASN A 51 12.20 25.81 -19.48
C ASN A 51 12.57 24.56 -18.65
N THR A 52 13.85 24.18 -18.62
CA THR A 52 14.39 23.03 -17.89
C THR A 52 13.92 23.02 -16.43
N VAL A 53 13.94 24.17 -15.75
CA VAL A 53 13.51 24.27 -14.34
C VAL A 53 12.02 23.92 -14.19
N TYR A 54 11.16 24.48 -15.05
CA TYR A 54 9.73 24.19 -15.02
C TYR A 54 9.43 22.75 -15.41
N ALA A 55 10.14 22.21 -16.42
CA ALA A 55 10.02 20.82 -16.84
C ALA A 55 10.37 19.85 -15.71
N VAL A 56 11.44 20.11 -14.95
CA VAL A 56 11.85 19.28 -13.80
C VAL A 56 10.81 19.37 -12.69
N VAL A 57 10.42 20.58 -12.26
CA VAL A 57 9.48 20.77 -11.15
C VAL A 57 8.10 20.17 -11.46
N SER A 58 7.56 20.43 -12.65
CA SER A 58 6.27 19.89 -13.08
C SER A 58 6.29 18.36 -13.18
N SER A 59 7.37 17.78 -13.72
CA SER A 59 7.55 16.32 -13.76
C SER A 59 7.68 15.72 -12.36
N SER A 60 8.40 16.38 -11.45
CA SER A 60 8.56 15.92 -10.07
C SER A 60 7.24 15.79 -9.34
N ILE A 61 6.34 16.75 -9.52
CA ILE A 61 5.10 16.80 -8.75
C ILE A 61 4.05 15.86 -9.32
N SER A 62 4.00 15.69 -10.64
CA SER A 62 3.03 14.79 -11.29
C SER A 62 3.48 13.33 -11.31
N PHE A 63 4.79 13.06 -11.34
CA PHE A 63 5.31 11.70 -11.51
C PHE A 63 6.15 11.24 -10.32
N TRP A 64 7.20 11.97 -9.96
CA TRP A 64 8.18 11.49 -8.99
C TRP A 64 7.64 11.41 -7.56
N ILE A 65 6.96 12.45 -7.08
CA ILE A 65 6.38 12.48 -5.73
C ILE A 65 5.30 11.39 -5.59
N PRO A 66 4.30 11.28 -6.50
CA PRO A 66 3.34 10.18 -6.47
C PRO A 66 3.99 8.81 -6.55
N ALA A 67 5.01 8.62 -7.41
CA ALA A 67 5.73 7.35 -7.53
C ALA A 67 6.42 6.94 -6.22
N ILE A 68 7.12 7.86 -5.55
CA ILE A 68 7.78 7.58 -4.27
C ILE A 68 6.74 7.22 -3.20
N VAL A 69 5.65 7.98 -3.11
CA VAL A 69 4.56 7.70 -2.15
C VAL A 69 3.97 6.32 -2.40
N MET A 70 3.72 5.96 -3.65
CA MET A 70 3.23 4.65 -4.04
C MET A 70 4.19 3.54 -3.62
N ILE A 71 5.48 3.67 -3.94
CA ILE A 71 6.51 2.67 -3.56
C ILE A 71 6.54 2.43 -2.05
N VAL A 72 6.55 3.50 -1.26
CA VAL A 72 6.58 3.41 0.22
C VAL A 72 5.29 2.78 0.74
N MET A 73 4.13 3.21 0.25
CA MET A 73 2.83 2.69 0.65
C MET A 73 2.71 1.19 0.36
N TYR A 74 3.04 0.77 -0.86
CA TYR A 74 3.03 -0.64 -1.24
C TYR A 74 4.02 -1.46 -0.44
N SER A 75 5.22 -0.93 -0.17
CA SER A 75 6.20 -1.59 0.68
C SER A 75 5.66 -1.84 2.10
N LYS A 76 4.96 -0.86 2.68
CA LYS A 76 4.30 -1.02 3.99
C LYS A 76 3.18 -2.06 3.92
N ILE A 77 2.29 -1.98 2.93
CA ILE A 77 1.19 -2.94 2.75
C ILE A 77 1.75 -4.36 2.60
N PHE A 78 2.78 -4.54 1.78
CA PHE A 78 3.42 -5.84 1.57
C PHE A 78 4.02 -6.40 2.85
N ARG A 79 4.67 -5.55 3.68
CA ARG A 79 5.18 -5.97 4.99
C ARG A 79 4.07 -6.42 5.93
N GLU A 80 2.95 -5.70 5.98
CA GLU A 80 1.81 -6.12 6.81
C GLU A 80 1.15 -7.40 6.28
N ALA A 81 1.04 -7.56 4.96
CA ALA A 81 0.56 -8.79 4.35
C ALA A 81 1.47 -10.00 4.67
N LEU A 82 2.80 -9.81 4.66
CA LEU A 82 3.75 -10.84 5.07
C LEU A 82 3.63 -11.19 6.56
N ARG A 83 3.39 -10.21 7.43
CA ARG A 83 3.10 -10.47 8.85
C ARG A 83 1.81 -11.25 9.02
N GLN A 84 0.75 -10.89 8.29
CA GLN A 84 -0.52 -11.63 8.29
C GLN A 84 -0.33 -13.07 7.80
N LYS A 85 0.44 -13.30 6.73
CA LYS A 85 0.78 -14.65 6.26
C LYS A 85 1.49 -15.48 7.33
N ARG A 86 2.49 -14.91 8.02
CA ARG A 86 3.23 -15.59 9.10
C ARG A 86 2.30 -15.92 10.28
N ALA A 87 1.50 -14.94 10.72
CA ALA A 87 0.54 -15.14 11.80
C ALA A 87 -0.47 -16.24 11.48
N LEU A 88 -1.03 -16.25 10.27
CA LEU A 88 -1.99 -17.27 9.84
C LEU A 88 -1.38 -18.67 9.83
N SER A 89 -0.13 -18.82 9.37
CA SER A 89 0.57 -20.11 9.38
C SER A 89 0.80 -20.64 10.80
N SER A 90 1.17 -19.78 11.74
CA SER A 90 1.39 -20.16 13.14
C SER A 90 0.09 -20.50 13.87
N THR A 91 -0.99 -19.73 13.65
CA THR A 91 -2.30 -20.02 14.24
C THR A 91 -2.85 -21.35 13.71
N SER A 92 -2.75 -21.58 12.40
CA SER A 92 -3.21 -22.83 11.78
C SER A 92 -2.45 -24.04 12.33
N ALA A 93 -1.13 -23.94 12.49
CA ALA A 93 -0.31 -25.00 13.08
C ALA A 93 -0.69 -25.28 14.54
N CYS A 94 -0.94 -24.24 15.35
CA CYS A 94 -1.37 -24.39 16.74
C CYS A 94 -2.74 -25.09 16.85
N LEU A 95 -3.71 -24.69 16.00
CA LEU A 95 -5.04 -25.30 15.97
C LEU A 95 -4.99 -26.80 15.60
N VAL A 96 -4.16 -27.16 14.62
CA VAL A 96 -3.94 -28.57 14.24
C VAL A 96 -3.33 -29.36 15.41
N LEU A 97 -2.30 -28.83 16.07
CA LEU A 97 -1.68 -29.48 17.23
C LEU A 97 -2.66 -29.65 18.40
N GLN A 98 -3.51 -28.65 18.66
CA GLN A 98 -4.53 -28.73 19.69
C GLN A 98 -5.56 -29.82 19.37
N HIS A 99 -6.05 -29.89 18.14
CA HIS A 99 -6.98 -30.93 17.71
C HIS A 99 -6.38 -32.35 17.85
N VAL A 100 -5.12 -32.53 17.45
CA VAL A 100 -4.40 -33.81 17.60
C VAL A 100 -4.21 -34.19 19.08
N ASN A 101 -3.93 -33.23 19.95
CA ASN A 101 -3.81 -33.48 21.39
C ASN A 101 -5.15 -33.87 22.03
N SER A 102 -6.25 -33.18 21.66
CA SER A 102 -7.61 -33.48 22.15
C SER A 102 -8.08 -34.88 21.76
N THR A 103 -7.84 -35.27 20.50
CA THR A 103 -8.19 -36.61 19.99
C THR A 103 -7.33 -37.69 20.66
N SER A 104 -6.04 -37.44 20.86
CA SER A 104 -5.14 -38.35 21.58
C SER A 104 -5.58 -38.57 23.03
N ARG A 105 -5.96 -37.52 23.77
CA ARG A 105 -6.50 -37.65 25.14
C ARG A 105 -7.79 -38.48 25.18
N SER A 106 -8.71 -38.26 24.24
CA SER A 106 -9.94 -39.06 24.15
C SER A 106 -9.67 -40.54 23.85
N ALA A 107 -8.74 -40.84 22.95
CA ALA A 107 -8.36 -42.22 22.62
C ALA A 107 -7.71 -42.92 23.82
N ASN A 108 -6.83 -42.21 24.55
CA ASN A 108 -6.18 -42.75 25.74
C ASN A 108 -7.17 -43.01 26.87
N HIS A 109 -8.11 -42.10 27.11
CA HIS A 109 -9.15 -42.30 28.12
C HIS A 109 -10.01 -43.53 27.81
N ARG A 110 -10.39 -43.72 26.54
CA ARG A 110 -11.17 -44.86 26.08
C ARG A 110 -10.39 -46.18 26.23
N ARG A 111 -9.07 -46.19 25.99
CA ARG A 111 -8.21 -47.35 26.25
C ARG A 111 -8.11 -47.69 27.72
N SER A 112 -7.95 -46.69 28.60
CA SER A 112 -7.91 -46.90 30.06
C SER A 112 -9.19 -47.55 30.58
N TYR A 113 -10.35 -47.00 30.19
CA TYR A 113 -11.65 -47.54 30.56
C TYR A 113 -11.85 -48.98 30.04
N ARG A 114 -11.40 -49.27 28.82
CA ARG A 114 -11.47 -50.61 28.24
C ARG A 114 -10.55 -51.60 28.98
N ALA A 115 -9.36 -51.17 29.39
CA ALA A 115 -8.44 -52.01 30.18
C ALA A 115 -9.03 -52.35 31.56
N GLU A 116 -9.65 -51.36 32.23
CA GLU A 116 -10.39 -51.55 33.49
C GLU A 116 -11.54 -52.57 33.37
N ILE A 117 -12.39 -52.41 32.34
CA ILE A 117 -13.49 -53.36 32.11
C ILE A 117 -12.96 -54.76 31.81
N THR A 118 -11.91 -54.87 30.97
CA THR A 118 -11.33 -56.17 30.62
C THR A 118 -10.72 -56.86 31.84
N GLN A 119 -10.13 -56.10 32.77
CA GLN A 119 -9.59 -56.63 34.03
C GLN A 119 -10.70 -57.08 34.98
N ASN A 120 -11.78 -56.32 35.12
CA ASN A 120 -12.94 -56.70 35.94
C ASN A 120 -13.64 -57.96 35.42
N VAL A 121 -13.76 -58.12 34.10
CA VAL A 121 -14.33 -59.35 33.50
C VAL A 121 -13.42 -60.56 33.70
N ARG A 122 -12.10 -60.39 33.82
CA ARG A 122 -11.14 -61.48 34.08
C ARG A 122 -11.10 -61.94 35.54
N LEU A 123 -11.62 -61.14 36.47
CA LEU A 123 -11.64 -61.41 37.90
C LEU A 123 -12.97 -62.01 38.38
N LEU A 124 -13.95 -62.16 37.48
CA LEU A 124 -15.20 -62.89 37.63
C LEU A 124 -15.08 -64.28 37.00
#